data_AF-A0A7S3T3J1-F1
#
_entry.id   AF-A0A7S3T3J1-F1
#
_cell.length_a   1.000
_cell.length_b   1.000
_cell.length_c   1.000
_cell.angle_alpha   90.00
_cell.angle_beta   90.00
_cell.angle_gamma   90.00
#
_symmetry.space_group_name_H-M   'P 1'
#
loop_
_entity.id
_entity.type
_entity.pdbx_description
1 polymer ?
#
loop_
_entity_poly.entity_id
_entity_poly.type
_entity_poly.pdbx_seq_one_letter_code
_entity_poly.pdbx_strand_id
1 'polypeptide(L)'
;MALDLLVAYGYLTAHTLVLFYQAVALSVAINSNSNVLLTLLISNNFTELKTNVFKRCEAENLFQVSCADAVERFNLSMYLLIVLVQFVFVQKEELTAARLHEVSHAFLMICVCEIMVDWIKHAFVTKFNRMRPDVYAKFTRILCADTAASATTQEPLANVAARMGFVPLPLFCLAIRVFGNEVLPTLALHHSSGPLLLLLTWLLFCALKLLISIAVLGFATLHIERTGGSAALEEEAKEMRLRSVGRYALIGKQIM
;
A
#
# COMPACT_ATOMS: atom_id res chain seq x y z
N MET A 1 1.13 4.36 31.39
CA MET A 1 2.40 4.08 30.68
C MET A 1 2.64 2.59 30.47
N ALA A 2 2.78 1.75 31.52
CA ALA A 2 3.01 0.31 31.34
C ALA A 2 1.81 -0.42 30.69
N LEU A 3 0.58 -0.08 31.08
CA LEU A 3 -0.64 -0.60 30.47
C LEU A 3 -0.75 -0.19 28.99
N ASP A 4 -0.50 1.09 28.68
CA ASP A 4 -0.55 1.60 27.30
C ASP A 4 0.48 0.92 26.40
N LEU A 5 1.70 0.68 26.91
CA LEU A 5 2.74 -0.07 26.20
C LEU A 5 2.34 -1.53 25.99
N LEU A 6 1.73 -2.18 26.98
CA LEU A 6 1.28 -3.57 26.87
C LEU A 6 0.14 -3.72 25.85
N VAL A 7 -0.81 -2.78 25.84
CA VAL A 7 -1.90 -2.73 24.86
C VAL A 7 -1.34 -2.48 23.45
N ALA A 8 -0.41 -1.52 23.30
CA ALA A 8 0.22 -1.22 22.02
C ALA A 8 1.04 -2.40 21.48
N TYR A 9 1.78 -3.08 22.34
CA TYR A 9 2.52 -4.29 21.98
C TYR A 9 1.58 -5.42 21.55
N GLY A 10 0.54 -5.71 22.35
CA GLY A 10 -0.46 -6.73 22.02
C GLY A 10 -1.16 -6.46 20.69
N TYR A 11 -1.54 -5.20 20.44
CA TYR A 11 -2.11 -4.76 19.16
C TYR A 11 -1.13 -4.99 18.00
N LEU A 12 0.13 -4.58 18.14
CA LEU A 12 1.15 -4.75 17.09
C LEU A 12 1.39 -6.23 16.77
N THR A 13 1.48 -7.08 17.79
CA THR A 13 1.62 -8.54 17.63
C THR A 13 0.42 -9.12 16.89
N ALA A 14 -0.81 -8.80 17.33
CA ALA A 14 -2.02 -9.28 16.67
C ALA A 14 -2.10 -8.82 15.21
N HIS A 15 -1.82 -7.54 14.94
CA HIS A 15 -1.85 -6.99 13.59
C HIS A 15 -0.82 -7.67 12.69
N THR A 16 0.41 -7.87 13.18
CA THR A 16 1.48 -8.57 12.43
C THR A 16 1.11 -10.03 12.17
N LEU A 17 0.45 -10.71 13.11
CA LEU A 17 -0.05 -12.07 12.89
C LEU A 17 -1.12 -12.14 11.80
N VAL A 18 -2.06 -11.18 11.78
CA VAL A 18 -3.07 -11.11 10.72
C VAL A 18 -2.39 -10.93 9.35
N LEU A 19 -1.44 -10.00 9.22
CA LEU A 19 -0.73 -9.79 7.96
C LEU A 19 0.07 -11.04 7.54
N PHE A 20 0.66 -11.74 8.50
CA PHE A 20 1.35 -13.00 8.24
C PHE A 20 0.39 -14.07 7.71
N TYR A 21 -0.76 -14.26 8.34
CA TYR A 21 -1.78 -15.21 7.85
C TYR A 21 -2.33 -14.81 6.49
N GLN A 22 -2.47 -13.51 6.20
CA GLN A 22 -2.88 -13.03 4.89
C GLN A 22 -1.85 -13.38 3.81
N ALA A 23 -0.55 -13.21 4.09
CA ALA A 23 0.52 -13.61 3.17
C ALA A 23 0.57 -15.14 2.94
N VAL A 24 0.39 -15.93 4.01
CA VAL A 24 0.33 -17.41 3.91
C VAL A 24 -0.90 -17.86 3.11
N ALA A 25 -2.07 -17.28 3.38
CA ALA A 25 -3.29 -17.59 2.65
C ALA A 25 -3.16 -17.26 1.16
N LEU A 26 -2.54 -16.11 0.83
CA LEU A 26 -2.26 -15.74 -0.55
C LEU A 26 -1.29 -16.72 -1.22
N SER A 27 -0.23 -17.13 -0.52
CA SER A 27 0.72 -18.15 -1.01
C SER A 27 0.03 -19.48 -1.29
N VAL A 28 -0.83 -19.95 -0.37
CA VAL A 28 -1.62 -21.17 -0.54
C VAL A 28 -2.62 -21.05 -1.68
N ALA A 29 -3.28 -19.90 -1.82
CA ALA A 29 -4.25 -19.67 -2.89
C ALA A 29 -3.58 -19.70 -4.27
N ILE A 30 -2.42 -19.05 -4.42
CA ILE A 30 -1.62 -19.07 -5.65
C ILE A 30 -1.10 -20.47 -5.96
N ASN A 31 -0.72 -21.24 -4.93
CA ASN A 31 -0.23 -22.60 -5.11
C ASN A 31 -1.34 -23.64 -5.29
N SER A 32 -2.62 -23.27 -5.19
CA SER A 32 -3.73 -24.19 -5.37
C SER A 32 -4.05 -24.38 -6.86
N ASN A 33 -4.09 -25.63 -7.33
CA ASN A 33 -4.39 -25.99 -8.73
C ASN A 33 -5.89 -25.84 -9.11
N SER A 34 -6.60 -24.88 -8.52
CA SER A 34 -8.06 -24.77 -8.65
C SER A 34 -8.51 -23.34 -8.87
N ASN A 35 -9.73 -23.19 -9.40
CA ASN A 35 -10.40 -21.89 -9.54
C ASN A 35 -10.71 -21.22 -8.19
N VAL A 36 -10.30 -21.81 -7.05
CA VAL A 36 -10.50 -21.26 -5.70
C VAL A 36 -9.90 -19.86 -5.59
N LEU A 37 -8.72 -19.61 -6.13
CA LEU A 37 -8.12 -18.26 -6.13
C LEU A 37 -9.05 -17.25 -6.81
N LEU A 38 -9.55 -17.58 -8.00
CA LEU A 38 -10.46 -16.71 -8.76
C LEU A 38 -11.79 -16.50 -8.03
N THR A 39 -12.36 -17.57 -7.47
CA THR A 39 -13.61 -17.49 -6.69
C THR A 39 -13.45 -16.63 -5.45
N LEU A 40 -12.33 -16.75 -4.73
CA LEU A 40 -12.01 -15.91 -3.57
C LEU A 40 -11.88 -14.44 -3.96
N LEU A 41 -11.13 -14.14 -5.02
CA LEU A 41 -10.95 -12.76 -5.52
C LEU A 41 -12.29 -12.13 -5.90
N ILE A 42 -13.13 -12.85 -6.65
CA ILE A 42 -14.45 -12.34 -7.06
C ILE A 42 -15.34 -12.07 -5.84
N SER A 43 -15.38 -12.99 -4.87
CA SER A 43 -16.20 -12.84 -3.66
C SER A 43 -15.75 -11.65 -2.80
N ASN A 44 -14.42 -11.47 -2.65
CA ASN A 44 -13.86 -10.37 -1.88
C ASN A 44 -14.17 -9.02 -2.52
N ASN A 45 -13.82 -8.89 -3.80
CA ASN A 45 -14.00 -7.66 -4.57
C ASN A 45 -15.47 -7.29 -4.74
N PHE A 46 -16.38 -8.28 -4.82
CA PHE A 46 -17.82 -8.03 -4.85
C PHE A 46 -18.36 -7.49 -3.52
N THR A 47 -17.87 -8.04 -2.40
CA THR A 47 -18.27 -7.59 -1.06
C THR A 47 -17.82 -6.15 -0.84
N GLU A 48 -16.60 -5.84 -1.22
CA GLU A 48 -16.03 -4.50 -1.16
C GLU A 48 -16.81 -3.50 -2.02
N LEU A 49 -17.10 -3.86 -3.28
CA LEU A 49 -17.88 -3.04 -4.20
C LEU A 49 -19.27 -2.73 -3.62
N LYS A 50 -19.95 -3.74 -3.06
CA LYS A 50 -21.27 -3.57 -2.44
C LYS A 50 -21.23 -2.61 -1.25
N THR A 51 -20.19 -2.67 -0.42
CA THR A 51 -20.13 -1.82 0.78
C THR A 51 -19.85 -0.34 0.48
N ASN A 52 -19.17 -0.04 -0.62
CA ASN A 52 -18.72 1.32 -0.96
C ASN A 52 -19.63 2.05 -1.97
N VAL A 53 -20.28 1.32 -2.91
CA VAL A 53 -21.01 1.95 -4.02
C VAL A 53 -22.38 2.52 -3.62
N PHE A 54 -23.05 1.94 -2.62
CA PHE A 54 -24.42 2.37 -2.25
C PHE A 54 -24.47 3.46 -1.18
N LYS A 55 -23.31 3.95 -0.72
CA LYS A 55 -23.23 4.98 0.31
C LYS A 55 -23.13 6.37 -0.33
N ARG A 56 -23.87 7.32 0.26
CA ARG A 56 -23.69 8.74 -0.06
C ARG A 56 -22.37 9.20 0.56
N CYS A 57 -21.46 9.70 -0.26
CA CYS A 57 -20.10 10.07 0.12
C CYS A 57 -19.83 11.52 -0.28
N GLU A 58 -19.31 12.29 0.67
CA GLU A 58 -18.76 13.63 0.42
C GLU A 58 -17.32 13.54 -0.11
N ALA A 59 -16.78 14.64 -0.64
CA ALA A 59 -15.43 14.67 -1.20
C ALA A 59 -14.34 14.27 -0.18
N GLU A 60 -14.52 14.63 1.10
CA GLU A 60 -13.62 14.23 2.18
C GLU A 60 -13.59 12.71 2.38
N ASN A 61 -14.75 12.07 2.37
CA ASN A 61 -14.86 10.62 2.53
C ASN A 61 -14.30 9.90 1.30
N LEU A 62 -14.55 10.44 0.10
CA LEU A 62 -13.98 9.91 -1.14
C LEU A 62 -12.45 10.00 -1.14
N PHE A 63 -11.87 11.08 -0.61
CA PHE A 63 -10.43 11.21 -0.47
C PHE A 63 -9.86 10.12 0.46
N GLN A 64 -10.48 9.89 1.62
CA GLN A 64 -10.04 8.84 2.54
C GLN A 64 -10.12 7.45 1.92
N VAL A 65 -11.22 7.14 1.22
CA VAL A 65 -11.38 5.86 0.49
C VAL A 65 -10.27 5.73 -0.56
N SER A 66 -10.02 6.77 -1.36
CA SER A 66 -8.95 6.74 -2.38
C SER A 66 -7.55 6.54 -1.77
N CYS A 67 -7.29 7.14 -0.60
CA CYS A 67 -6.03 6.92 0.14
C CYS A 67 -5.94 5.49 0.71
N ALA A 68 -7.03 4.96 1.25
CA ALA A 68 -7.10 3.59 1.75
C ALA A 68 -6.85 2.57 0.62
N ASP A 69 -7.47 2.77 -0.54
CA ASP A 69 -7.28 1.93 -1.74
C ASP A 69 -5.81 1.96 -2.20
N ALA A 70 -5.15 3.12 -2.16
CA ALA A 70 -3.72 3.22 -2.49
C ALA A 70 -2.83 2.46 -1.49
N VAL A 71 -3.14 2.51 -0.19
CA VAL A 71 -2.44 1.74 0.85
C VAL A 71 -2.68 0.24 0.70
N GLU A 72 -3.90 -0.16 0.40
CA GLU A 72 -4.26 -1.55 0.14
C GLU A 72 -3.47 -2.14 -1.04
N ARG A 73 -3.43 -1.44 -2.17
CA ARG A 73 -2.64 -1.85 -3.34
C ARG A 73 -1.15 -1.94 -3.05
N PHE A 74 -0.62 -1.02 -2.23
CA PHE A 74 0.78 -1.07 -1.81
C PHE A 74 1.04 -2.33 -0.95
N ASN A 75 0.15 -2.62 0.01
CA ASN A 75 0.25 -3.82 0.84
C ASN A 75 0.13 -5.09 0.00
N LEU A 76 -0.81 -5.14 -0.95
CA LEU A 76 -0.97 -6.24 -1.90
C LEU A 76 0.30 -6.46 -2.73
N SER A 77 0.90 -5.38 -3.23
CA SER A 77 2.17 -5.44 -3.98
C SER A 77 3.30 -6.02 -3.13
N MET A 78 3.36 -5.63 -1.84
CA MET A 78 4.33 -6.18 -0.89
C MET A 78 4.08 -7.67 -0.59
N TYR A 79 2.82 -8.10 -0.43
CA TYR A 79 2.49 -9.52 -0.23
C TYR A 79 2.84 -10.36 -1.45
N LEU A 80 2.52 -9.88 -2.66
CA LEU A 80 2.90 -10.54 -3.90
C LEU A 80 4.43 -10.65 -4.02
N LEU A 81 5.18 -9.59 -3.70
CA LEU A 81 6.65 -9.64 -3.69
C LEU A 81 7.17 -10.69 -2.69
N ILE A 82 6.60 -10.76 -1.49
CA ILE A 82 6.96 -11.77 -0.48
C ILE A 82 6.70 -13.18 -1.00
N VAL A 83 5.53 -13.43 -1.60
CA VAL A 83 5.20 -14.74 -2.18
C VAL A 83 6.17 -15.09 -3.32
N LEU A 84 6.55 -14.13 -4.15
CA LEU A 84 7.53 -14.34 -5.22
C LEU A 84 8.91 -14.70 -4.66
N VAL A 85 9.37 -14.00 -3.62
CA VAL A 85 10.62 -14.32 -2.93
C VAL A 85 10.55 -15.73 -2.34
N GLN A 86 9.46 -16.09 -1.67
CA GLN A 86 9.28 -17.45 -1.15
C GLN A 86 9.30 -18.50 -2.26
N PHE A 87 8.62 -18.25 -3.38
CA PHE A 87 8.62 -19.14 -4.53
C PHE A 87 10.04 -19.38 -5.08
N VAL A 88 10.83 -18.31 -5.25
CA VAL A 88 12.19 -18.42 -5.80
C VAL A 88 13.19 -19.06 -4.82
N PHE A 89 13.14 -18.68 -3.54
CA PHE A 89 14.17 -19.07 -2.58
C PHE A 89 13.85 -20.36 -1.81
N VAL A 90 12.57 -20.66 -1.57
CA VAL A 90 12.13 -21.82 -0.79
C VAL A 90 11.75 -22.98 -1.71
N GLN A 91 11.03 -22.73 -2.80
CA GLN A 91 10.53 -23.78 -3.71
C GLN A 91 11.50 -24.07 -4.88
N LYS A 92 12.80 -24.09 -4.61
CA LYS A 92 13.84 -24.25 -5.65
C LYS A 92 13.66 -25.50 -6.52
N GLU A 93 13.19 -26.60 -5.92
CA GLU A 93 12.97 -27.88 -6.61
C GLU A 93 11.76 -27.84 -7.57
N GLU A 94 10.80 -26.95 -7.33
CA GLU A 94 9.62 -26.76 -8.20
C GLU A 94 9.80 -25.63 -9.23
N LEU A 95 10.99 -25.01 -9.32
CA LEU A 95 11.26 -23.88 -10.20
C LEU A 95 11.36 -24.29 -11.69
N THR A 96 10.23 -24.73 -12.24
CA THR A 96 10.05 -25.08 -13.64
C THR A 96 9.45 -23.88 -14.38
N ALA A 97 9.79 -23.70 -15.66
CA ALA A 97 9.21 -22.64 -16.50
C ALA A 97 7.67 -22.65 -16.51
N ALA A 98 7.06 -23.84 -16.45
CA ALA A 98 5.61 -24.01 -16.32
C ALA A 98 5.06 -23.40 -15.02
N ARG A 99 5.69 -23.69 -13.87
CA ARG A 99 5.27 -23.16 -12.56
C ARG A 99 5.48 -21.65 -12.46
N LEU A 100 6.57 -21.15 -13.03
CA LEU A 100 6.79 -19.70 -13.18
C LEU A 100 5.67 -19.04 -14.00
N HIS A 101 5.26 -19.66 -15.11
CA HIS A 101 4.16 -19.15 -15.92
C HIS A 101 2.83 -19.17 -15.15
N GLU A 102 2.53 -20.23 -14.40
CA GLU A 102 1.33 -20.31 -13.55
C GLU A 102 1.30 -19.23 -12.46
N VAL A 103 2.40 -19.08 -11.70
CA VAL A 103 2.51 -18.06 -10.64
C VAL A 103 2.41 -16.65 -11.22
N SER A 104 3.11 -16.37 -12.32
CA SER A 104 3.04 -15.06 -12.98
C SER A 104 1.64 -14.75 -13.52
N HIS A 105 0.93 -15.74 -14.07
CA HIS A 105 -0.46 -15.58 -14.48
C HIS A 105 -1.36 -15.25 -13.27
N ALA A 106 -1.19 -15.94 -12.14
CA ALA A 106 -1.92 -15.66 -10.92
C ALA A 106 -1.68 -14.23 -10.41
N PHE A 107 -0.42 -13.77 -10.41
CA PHE A 107 -0.06 -12.40 -10.04
C PHE A 107 -0.73 -11.37 -10.95
N LEU A 108 -0.66 -11.59 -12.27
CA LEU A 108 -1.27 -10.70 -13.25
C LEU A 108 -2.80 -10.63 -13.05
N MET A 109 -3.44 -11.78 -12.85
CA MET A 109 -4.89 -11.84 -12.60
C MET A 109 -5.28 -11.07 -11.34
N ILE A 110 -4.55 -11.23 -10.23
CA ILE A 110 -4.81 -10.49 -8.98
C ILE A 110 -4.69 -8.99 -9.23
N CYS A 111 -3.60 -8.53 -9.87
CA CYS A 111 -3.39 -7.11 -10.16
C CYS A 111 -4.47 -6.53 -11.09
N VAL A 112 -4.85 -7.25 -12.15
CA VAL A 112 -5.87 -6.80 -13.10
C VAL A 112 -7.24 -6.75 -12.43
N CYS A 113 -7.61 -7.77 -11.65
CA CYS A 113 -8.86 -7.79 -10.91
C CYS A 113 -8.96 -6.61 -9.93
N GLU A 114 -7.89 -6.32 -9.19
CA GLU A 114 -7.83 -5.20 -8.25
C GLU A 114 -8.05 -3.85 -8.96
N ILE A 115 -7.28 -3.59 -10.01
CA ILE A 115 -7.37 -2.34 -10.78
C ILE A 115 -8.77 -2.18 -11.38
N MET A 116 -9.31 -3.25 -11.96
CA MET A 116 -10.64 -3.23 -12.58
C MET A 116 -11.74 -2.94 -11.57
N VAL A 117 -11.69 -3.57 -10.39
CA VAL A 117 -12.69 -3.39 -9.34
C VAL A 117 -12.66 -1.98 -8.78
N ASP A 118 -11.48 -1.42 -8.58
CA ASP A 118 -11.34 -0.04 -8.15
C ASP A 118 -11.84 0.95 -9.19
N TRP A 119 -11.56 0.73 -10.48
CA TRP A 119 -12.11 1.56 -11.55
C TRP A 119 -13.65 1.55 -11.53
N ILE A 120 -14.24 0.37 -11.37
CA ILE A 120 -15.69 0.22 -11.24
C ILE A 120 -16.18 0.96 -9.99
N LYS A 121 -15.56 0.74 -8.83
CA LYS A 121 -15.88 1.38 -7.54
C LYS A 121 -15.90 2.91 -7.69
N HIS A 122 -14.82 3.51 -8.18
CA HIS A 122 -14.71 4.96 -8.34
C HIS A 122 -15.66 5.52 -9.41
N ALA A 123 -15.90 4.80 -10.51
CA ALA A 123 -16.87 5.21 -11.53
C ALA A 123 -18.30 5.23 -10.97
N PHE A 124 -18.66 4.23 -10.16
CA PHE A 124 -19.96 4.17 -9.51
C PHE A 124 -20.12 5.24 -8.43
N VAL A 125 -19.14 5.38 -7.53
CA VAL A 125 -19.21 6.36 -6.42
C VAL A 125 -19.29 7.79 -6.96
N THR A 126 -18.51 8.14 -7.98
CA THR A 126 -18.57 9.49 -8.60
C THR A 126 -19.90 9.74 -9.29
N LYS A 127 -20.40 8.78 -10.08
CA LYS A 127 -21.68 8.89 -10.78
C LYS A 127 -22.87 8.96 -9.81
N PHE A 128 -22.88 8.12 -8.78
CA PHE A 128 -23.95 8.06 -7.78
C PHE A 128 -24.02 9.36 -6.95
N ASN A 129 -22.87 9.90 -6.56
CA ASN A 129 -22.77 11.14 -5.78
C ASN A 129 -22.74 12.42 -6.62
N ARG A 130 -22.87 12.33 -7.95
CA ARG A 130 -22.79 13.46 -8.90
C ARG A 130 -21.52 14.30 -8.75
N MET A 131 -20.41 13.66 -8.41
CA MET A 131 -19.11 14.31 -8.29
C MET A 131 -18.42 14.35 -9.65
N ARG A 132 -17.84 15.51 -10.00
CA ARG A 132 -17.05 15.66 -11.23
C ARG A 132 -15.72 14.90 -11.08
N PRO A 133 -15.21 14.22 -12.12
CA PRO A 133 -13.92 13.52 -12.07
C PRO A 133 -12.72 14.41 -11.71
N ASP A 134 -12.82 15.73 -11.93
CA ASP A 134 -11.80 16.72 -11.58
C ASP A 134 -11.42 16.73 -10.09
N VAL A 135 -12.30 16.21 -9.22
CA VAL A 135 -12.04 16.08 -7.78
C VAL A 135 -10.76 15.25 -7.50
N TYR A 136 -10.46 14.22 -8.29
CA TYR A 136 -9.22 13.45 -8.11
C TYR A 136 -7.96 14.25 -8.43
N ALA A 137 -8.01 15.18 -9.39
CA ALA A 137 -6.89 16.07 -9.67
C ALA A 137 -6.58 16.95 -8.44
N LYS A 138 -7.61 17.35 -7.70
CA LYS A 138 -7.47 18.10 -6.44
C LYS A 138 -6.87 17.25 -5.33
N PHE A 139 -7.27 15.98 -5.22
CA PHE A 139 -6.66 15.04 -4.27
C PHE A 139 -5.16 14.86 -4.50
N THR A 140 -4.75 14.66 -5.76
CA THR A 140 -3.33 14.57 -6.12
C THR A 140 -2.57 15.84 -5.75
N ARG A 141 -3.14 17.03 -5.99
CA ARG A 141 -2.51 18.31 -5.61
C ARG A 141 -2.26 18.41 -4.10
N ILE A 142 -3.23 18.00 -3.28
CA ILE A 142 -3.11 18.02 -1.82
C ILE A 142 -1.99 17.07 -1.36
N LEU A 143 -1.93 15.86 -1.92
CA LEU A 143 -0.86 14.92 -1.62
C LEU A 143 0.52 15.44 -2.05
N CYS A 144 0.62 16.10 -3.21
CA CYS A 144 1.84 16.77 -3.65
C CYS A 144 2.25 17.89 -2.69
N ALA A 145 1.30 18.72 -2.24
CA ALA A 145 1.56 19.79 -1.27
C ALA A 145 2.05 19.22 0.06
N ASP A 146 1.43 18.16 0.58
CA ASP A 146 1.87 17.49 1.80
C ASP A 146 3.28 16.89 1.67
N THR A 147 3.58 16.31 0.51
CA THR A 147 4.89 15.73 0.21
C THR A 147 5.97 16.82 0.18
N ALA A 148 5.69 17.94 -0.50
CA ALA A 148 6.62 19.06 -0.57
C ALA A 148 6.80 19.76 0.80
N ALA A 149 5.72 19.92 1.57
CA ALA A 149 5.78 20.47 2.92
C ALA A 149 6.52 19.55 3.88
N SER A 150 6.40 18.24 3.72
CA SER A 150 7.10 17.29 4.59
C SER A 150 8.61 17.29 4.31
N ALA A 151 9.04 17.53 3.06
CA ALA A 151 10.46 17.61 2.70
C ALA A 151 11.24 18.74 3.40
N THR A 152 10.58 19.80 3.85
CA THR A 152 11.19 20.89 4.63
C THR A 152 11.10 20.67 6.14
N THR A 153 10.36 19.66 6.61
CA THR A 153 10.25 19.31 8.03
C THR A 153 11.20 18.18 8.41
N GLN A 154 11.57 18.13 9.69
CA GLN A 154 12.51 17.15 10.24
C GLN A 154 11.96 15.70 10.23
N GLU A 155 10.64 15.52 10.04
CA GLU A 155 9.94 14.22 9.96
C GLU A 155 9.21 14.03 8.61
N PRO A 156 9.95 13.89 7.49
CA PRO A 156 9.44 14.10 6.14
C PRO A 156 8.50 13.02 5.58
N LEU A 157 8.37 11.87 6.22
CA LEU A 157 7.56 10.75 5.69
C LEU A 157 6.42 10.34 6.64
N ALA A 158 6.58 10.61 7.94
CA ALA A 158 5.62 10.22 8.96
C ALA A 158 4.26 10.93 8.77
N ASN A 159 4.27 12.20 8.37
CA ASN A 159 3.05 13.00 8.23
C ASN A 159 2.21 12.59 7.01
N VAL A 160 2.85 12.30 5.88
CA VAL A 160 2.17 11.82 4.66
C VAL A 160 1.64 10.40 4.86
N ALA A 161 2.47 9.50 5.42
CA ALA A 161 2.04 8.15 5.75
C ALA A 161 0.92 8.13 6.78
N ALA A 162 0.96 9.01 7.78
CA ALA A 162 -0.10 9.16 8.77
C ALA A 162 -1.42 9.58 8.11
N ARG A 163 -1.38 10.55 7.19
CA ARG A 163 -2.55 11.05 6.45
C ARG A 163 -3.13 10.00 5.49
N MET A 164 -2.29 9.22 4.84
CA MET A 164 -2.72 8.13 3.94
C MET A 164 -3.31 6.92 4.68
N GLY A 165 -3.15 6.83 6.01
CA GLY A 165 -3.62 5.65 6.74
C GLY A 165 -2.58 4.53 6.86
N PHE A 166 -1.36 4.72 6.35
CA PHE A 166 -0.34 3.69 6.29
C PHE A 166 0.29 3.42 7.67
N VAL A 167 0.48 2.14 8.01
CA VAL A 167 1.20 1.69 9.22
C VAL A 167 2.32 0.75 8.78
N PRO A 168 3.58 1.22 8.69
CA PRO A 168 4.66 0.42 8.11
C PRO A 168 5.17 -0.70 9.02
N LEU A 169 4.98 -0.58 10.34
CA LEU A 169 5.62 -1.47 11.33
C LEU A 169 5.31 -2.96 11.14
N PRO A 170 4.03 -3.39 10.99
CA PRO A 170 3.71 -4.80 10.81
C PRO A 170 4.30 -5.39 9.52
N LEU A 171 4.29 -4.63 8.43
CA LEU A 171 4.89 -5.04 7.15
C LEU A 171 6.41 -5.17 7.25
N PHE A 172 7.04 -4.26 7.99
CA PHE A 172 8.47 -4.32 8.25
C PHE A 172 8.84 -5.57 9.07
N CYS A 173 8.07 -5.89 10.11
CA CYS A 173 8.24 -7.12 10.88
C CYS A 173 8.07 -8.38 10.02
N LEU A 174 7.06 -8.39 9.15
CA LEU A 174 6.84 -9.48 8.19
C LEU A 174 8.01 -9.63 7.22
N ALA A 175 8.51 -8.52 6.67
CA ALA A 175 9.68 -8.51 5.79
C ALA A 175 10.91 -9.07 6.51
N ILE A 176 11.24 -8.58 7.71
CA ILE A 176 12.37 -9.11 8.50
C ILE A 176 12.23 -10.61 8.71
N ARG A 177 11.04 -11.10 9.08
CA ARG A 177 10.80 -12.52 9.29
C ARG A 177 11.09 -13.34 8.03
N VAL A 178 10.53 -12.94 6.88
CA VAL A 178 10.69 -13.68 5.62
C VAL A 178 12.14 -13.62 5.14
N PHE A 179 12.74 -12.42 5.12
CA PHE A 179 14.14 -12.27 4.70
C PHE A 179 15.10 -12.99 5.64
N GLY A 180 14.90 -12.88 6.95
CA GLY A 180 15.76 -13.49 7.96
C GLY A 180 15.69 -15.02 7.98
N ASN A 181 14.51 -15.60 7.81
CA ASN A 181 14.34 -17.06 7.87
C ASN A 181 14.54 -17.76 6.53
N GLU A 182 14.11 -17.17 5.42
CA GLU A 182 14.08 -17.87 4.12
C GLU A 182 15.28 -17.49 3.24
N VAL A 183 15.68 -16.21 3.25
CA VAL A 183 16.67 -15.66 2.32
C VAL A 183 18.08 -15.70 2.92
N LEU A 184 18.23 -15.29 4.19
CA LEU A 184 19.53 -15.16 4.85
C LEU A 184 20.30 -16.49 4.98
N PRO A 185 19.66 -17.64 5.35
CA PRO A 185 20.38 -18.92 5.43
C PRO A 185 20.79 -19.45 4.06
N THR A 186 20.05 -19.06 3.01
CA THR A 186 20.31 -19.45 1.63
C THR A 186 21.50 -18.70 1.02
N LEU A 187 21.71 -17.46 1.46
CA LEU A 187 22.91 -16.70 1.15
C LEU A 187 24.03 -17.28 2.01
N ALA A 188 24.90 -18.12 1.45
CA ALA A 188 26.05 -18.67 2.15
C ALA A 188 27.07 -17.57 2.52
N LEU A 189 26.74 -16.73 3.51
CA LEU A 189 27.49 -15.54 3.95
C LEU A 189 28.88 -15.86 4.50
N HIS A 190 29.19 -17.14 4.69
CA HIS A 190 30.51 -17.63 5.10
C HIS A 190 31.56 -17.52 3.99
N HIS A 191 31.16 -17.39 2.73
CA HIS A 191 32.11 -17.14 1.64
C HIS A 191 32.62 -15.69 1.69
N SER A 192 33.88 -15.46 1.33
CA SER A 192 34.52 -14.13 1.39
C SER A 192 33.78 -13.05 0.57
N SER A 193 33.00 -13.44 -0.45
CA SER A 193 32.16 -12.54 -1.25
C SER A 193 30.82 -12.16 -0.61
N GLY A 194 30.40 -12.83 0.48
CA GLY A 194 29.11 -12.61 1.15
C GLY A 194 28.92 -11.17 1.66
N PRO A 195 29.87 -10.62 2.44
CA PRO A 195 29.79 -9.24 2.91
C PRO A 195 29.75 -8.21 1.78
N LEU A 196 30.47 -8.47 0.68
CA LEU A 196 30.48 -7.59 -0.49
C LEU A 196 29.12 -7.59 -1.19
N LEU A 197 28.48 -8.75 -1.34
CA LEU A 197 27.15 -8.87 -1.91
C LEU A 197 26.11 -8.13 -1.06
N LEU A 198 26.16 -8.29 0.27
CA LEU A 198 25.28 -7.56 1.19
C LEU A 198 25.46 -6.05 1.10
N LEU A 199 26.71 -5.58 1.03
CA LEU A 199 27.00 -4.15 0.86
C LEU A 199 26.45 -3.63 -0.48
N LEU A 200 26.66 -4.38 -1.57
CA LEU A 200 26.15 -4.00 -2.90
C LEU A 200 24.62 -3.95 -2.91
N THR A 201 23.96 -4.95 -2.33
CA THR A 201 22.50 -4.99 -2.19
C THR A 201 21.99 -3.82 -1.34
N TRP A 202 22.65 -3.52 -0.21
CA TRP A 202 22.33 -2.37 0.62
C TRP A 202 22.46 -1.05 -0.14
N LEU A 203 23.57 -0.87 -0.86
CA LEU A 203 23.81 0.32 -1.69
C LEU A 203 22.75 0.45 -2.80
N LEU A 204 22.33 -0.67 -3.41
CA LEU A 204 21.26 -0.68 -4.40
C LEU A 204 19.93 -0.22 -3.79
N PHE A 205 19.55 -0.72 -2.61
CA PHE A 205 18.34 -0.27 -1.91
C PHE A 205 18.41 1.22 -1.50
N CYS A 206 19.58 1.69 -1.06
CA CYS A 206 19.81 3.10 -0.75
C CYS A 206 19.67 3.98 -2.00
N ALA A 207 20.28 3.58 -3.11
CA ALA A 207 20.19 4.29 -4.39
C ALA A 207 18.76 4.31 -4.92
N LEU A 208 18.05 3.18 -4.85
CA LEU A 208 16.64 3.07 -5.24
C LEU A 208 15.75 3.96 -4.37
N LYS A 209 15.93 3.92 -3.04
CA LYS A 209 15.21 4.80 -2.11
C LYS A 209 15.44 6.27 -2.44
N LEU A 210 16.70 6.65 -2.65
CA LEU A 210 17.08 8.03 -3.00
C LEU A 210 16.41 8.45 -4.31
N LEU A 211 16.48 7.61 -5.34
CA LEU A 211 15.90 7.89 -6.65
C LEU A 211 14.38 8.03 -6.57
N ILE A 212 13.69 7.14 -5.86
CA ILE A 212 12.24 7.23 -5.63
C ILE A 212 11.90 8.53 -4.89
N SER A 213 12.66 8.87 -3.84
CA SER A 213 12.43 10.09 -3.06
C SER A 213 12.60 11.36 -3.90
N ILE A 214 13.65 11.42 -4.74
CA ILE A 214 13.90 12.55 -5.63
C ILE A 214 12.81 12.63 -6.70
N ALA A 215 12.43 11.50 -7.31
CA ALA A 215 11.38 11.46 -8.33
C ALA A 215 10.02 11.92 -7.79
N VAL A 216 9.64 11.45 -6.60
CA VAL A 216 8.39 11.83 -5.94
C VAL A 216 8.39 13.32 -5.56
N LEU A 217 9.49 13.82 -4.99
CA LEU A 217 9.60 15.24 -4.65
C LEU A 217 9.60 16.13 -5.89
N GLY A 218 10.32 15.74 -6.94
CA GLY A 218 10.36 16.47 -8.22
C GLY A 218 9.00 16.48 -8.92
N PHE A 219 8.26 15.37 -8.87
CA PHE A 219 6.88 15.32 -9.35
C PHE A 219 5.98 16.29 -8.56
N ALA A 220 6.09 16.28 -7.23
CA ALA A 220 5.29 17.14 -6.35
C ALA A 220 5.53 18.63 -6.59
N THR A 221 6.80 19.07 -6.63
CA THR A 221 7.16 20.48 -6.82
C THR A 221 6.72 20.99 -8.19
N LEU A 222 6.95 20.21 -9.25
CA LEU A 222 6.54 20.55 -10.61
C LEU A 222 5.01 20.67 -10.73
N HIS A 223 4.26 19.81 -10.04
CA HIS A 223 2.81 19.89 -10.03
C HIS A 223 2.30 21.13 -9.29
N ILE A 224 2.94 21.54 -8.19
CA ILE A 224 2.58 22.75 -7.43
C ILE A 224 2.84 24.01 -8.27
N GLU A 225 3.98 24.08 -8.95
CA GLU A 225 4.36 25.21 -9.81
C GLU A 225 3.34 25.43 -10.93
N ARG A 226 2.93 24.35 -11.61
CA ARG A 226 1.91 24.41 -12.68
C ARG A 226 0.53 24.87 -12.21
N THR A 227 0.23 24.79 -10.92
CA THR A 227 -1.12 25.08 -10.38
C THR A 227 -1.21 26.45 -9.69
N GLY A 228 -0.22 27.33 -9.86
CA GLY A 228 -0.25 28.69 -9.30
C GLY A 228 0.24 28.81 -7.86
N GLY A 229 0.98 27.81 -7.36
CA GLY A 229 1.68 27.87 -6.07
C GLY A 229 0.88 27.35 -4.87
N SER A 230 1.60 27.10 -3.76
CA SER A 230 1.07 26.45 -2.55
C SER A 230 -0.11 27.18 -1.91
N ALA A 231 -0.17 28.51 -2.01
CA ALA A 231 -1.23 29.33 -1.41
C ALA A 231 -2.61 29.11 -2.06
N ALA A 232 -2.67 28.95 -3.38
CA ALA A 232 -3.91 28.63 -4.09
C ALA A 232 -4.44 27.23 -3.71
N LEU A 233 -3.52 26.29 -3.48
CA LEU A 233 -3.85 24.93 -3.03
C LEU A 233 -4.33 24.91 -1.57
N GLU A 234 -3.82 25.79 -0.71
CA GLU A 234 -4.25 25.92 0.68
C GLU A 234 -5.69 26.46 0.80
N GLU A 235 -6.05 27.45 -0.01
CA GLU A 235 -7.42 27.97 -0.13
C GLU A 235 -8.38 26.88 -0.61
N GLU A 236 -8.00 26.15 -1.68
CA GLU A 236 -8.82 25.08 -2.27
C GLU A 236 -9.02 23.90 -1.31
N ALA A 237 -8.00 23.54 -0.52
CA ALA A 237 -8.09 22.50 0.49
C ALA A 237 -8.97 22.91 1.69
N LYS A 238 -9.00 24.20 2.05
CA LYS A 238 -9.91 24.76 3.06
C LYS A 238 -11.36 24.76 2.58
N GLU A 239 -11.60 25.13 1.32
CA GLU A 239 -12.93 25.16 0.72
C GLU A 239 -13.60 23.79 0.74
N MET A 240 -12.85 22.73 0.41
CA MET A 240 -13.34 21.35 0.47
C MET A 240 -13.24 20.71 1.86
N ARG A 241 -12.85 21.48 2.90
CA ARG A 241 -12.66 20.99 4.28
C ARG A 241 -11.72 19.78 4.41
N LEU A 242 -10.84 19.57 3.43
CA LEU A 242 -9.92 18.42 3.38
C LEU A 242 -8.78 18.52 4.40
N ARG A 243 -8.56 19.69 5.02
CA ARG A 243 -7.56 19.89 6.07
C ARG A 243 -7.90 19.23 7.42
N SER A 244 -9.18 19.04 7.74
CA SER A 244 -9.60 18.33 8.97
C SER A 244 -9.50 16.80 8.85
N VAL A 245 -9.15 16.29 7.66
CA VAL A 245 -9.10 14.88 7.34
C VAL A 245 -7.78 14.27 7.83
N GLY A 246 -7.69 14.10 9.15
CA GLY A 246 -6.82 13.10 9.77
C GLY A 246 -7.58 11.78 9.91
N ARG A 247 -6.86 10.65 9.96
CA ARG A 247 -7.37 9.25 10.02
C ARG A 247 -8.56 9.01 10.97
N TYR A 248 -8.82 9.89 11.93
CA TYR A 248 -9.83 9.72 12.98
C TYR A 248 -11.05 10.63 12.89
N ALA A 249 -11.31 11.32 11.78
CA ALA A 249 -12.52 12.13 11.64
C ALA A 249 -13.81 11.33 11.36
N LEU A 250 -13.72 10.05 10.94
CA LEU A 250 -14.88 9.28 10.47
C LEU A 250 -15.29 8.06 11.31
N ILE A 251 -14.47 7.56 12.25
CA ILE A 251 -14.90 6.43 13.10
C ILE A 251 -15.96 6.87 14.13
N GLY A 252 -16.01 8.17 14.48
CA GLY A 252 -17.00 8.69 15.43
C GLY A 252 -18.38 9.02 14.84
N LYS A 253 -18.58 8.93 13.51
CA LYS A 253 -19.84 9.36 12.85
C LYS A 253 -20.64 8.24 12.19
N GLN A 254 -20.17 6.98 12.29
CA GLN A 254 -20.88 5.81 11.79
C GLN A 254 -21.56 4.97 12.89
N ILE A 255 -21.55 5.44 14.16
CA ILE A 255 -22.19 4.76 15.30
C ILE A 255 -23.12 5.72 16.08
N MET A 256 -23.66 6.74 15.43
CA MET A 256 -24.75 7.54 15.99
C MET A 256 -25.75 7.93 14.93
#